data_AF-A0A948DP89-F1
#
_entry.id   AF-A0A948DP89-F1
#
_cell.length_a   1.000
_cell.length_b   1.000
_cell.length_c   1.000
_cell.angle_alpha   90.00
_cell.angle_beta   90.00
_cell.angle_gamma   90.00
#
_symmetry.space_group_name_H-M   'P 1'
#
loop_
_entity.id
_entity.type
_entity.pdbx_description
1 polymer ?
#
loop_
_entity_poly.entity_id
_entity_poly.type
_entity_poly.pdbx_seq_one_letter_code
_entity_poly.pdbx_strand_id
1 'polypeptide(L)'
;DNASAVAILLEMCRLLKGYSPERTLKLVFFTLEEPPIFRSESMGSFVYAREARNRQEHISAMISLEMLGYYSDKEGGQSFPVPLMALMYPSTPNFIAVVGNICLFFCHNV
;
A
#
# COMPACT_ATOMS: atom_id res chain seq x y z
N ASP A 1 3.41 -4.12 -13.18
CA ASP A 1 3.18 -4.01 -11.74
C ASP A 1 4.29 -3.20 -11.08
N ASN A 2 4.12 -2.69 -9.85
CA ASN A 2 5.16 -2.10 -8.99
C ASN A 2 5.78 -0.74 -9.37
N ALA A 3 6.02 -0.45 -10.65
CA ALA A 3 6.76 0.77 -11.06
C ALA A 3 6.11 2.10 -10.60
N SER A 4 4.78 2.15 -10.57
CA SER A 4 4.05 3.32 -10.09
C SER A 4 4.27 3.59 -8.61
N ALA A 5 4.27 2.55 -7.78
CA ALA A 5 4.56 2.66 -6.35
C ALA A 5 6.00 3.15 -6.13
N VAL A 6 6.96 2.64 -6.91
CA VAL A 6 8.36 3.09 -6.85
C VAL A 6 8.48 4.58 -7.19
N ALA A 7 7.84 5.02 -8.28
CA ALA A 7 7.84 6.42 -8.70
C ALA A 7 7.23 7.34 -7.62
N ILE A 8 6.11 6.94 -7.02
CA ILE A 8 5.47 7.68 -5.93
C ILE A 8 6.39 7.75 -4.72
N LEU A 9 7.02 6.65 -4.32
CA LEU A 9 7.88 6.63 -3.14
C LEU A 9 9.14 7.49 -3.32
N LEU A 10 9.69 7.53 -4.54
CA LEU A 10 10.78 8.45 -4.90
C LEU A 10 10.34 9.92 -4.81
N GLU A 11 9.14 10.24 -5.30
CA GLU A 11 8.60 11.59 -5.20
C GLU A 11 8.30 11.99 -3.75
N MET A 12 7.82 11.04 -2.93
CA MET A 12 7.68 11.25 -1.49
C MET A 12 9.02 11.55 -0.82
N CYS A 13 10.10 10.81 -1.16
CA CYS A 13 11.45 11.13 -0.67
C CYS A 13 11.85 12.58 -0.99
N ARG A 14 11.53 13.06 -2.20
CA ARG A 14 11.82 14.44 -2.63
C ARG A 14 11.02 15.45 -1.83
N LEU A 15 9.71 15.26 -1.69
CA LEU A 15 8.80 16.15 -0.98
C LEU A 15 9.08 16.21 0.52
N LEU A 16 9.51 15.11 1.12
CA LEU A 16 9.71 14.97 2.56
C LEU A 16 11.14 15.32 3.02
N LYS A 17 12.01 15.78 2.13
CA LYS A 17 13.43 16.09 2.43
C LYS A 17 13.61 17.05 3.63
N GLY A 18 12.69 17.98 3.83
CA GLY A 18 12.70 18.93 4.96
C GLY A 18 11.64 18.64 6.03
N TYR A 19 10.89 17.54 5.89
CA TYR A 19 9.80 17.22 6.80
C TYR A 19 10.35 16.57 8.07
N SER A 20 9.92 17.06 9.23
CA SER A 20 10.29 16.54 10.55
C SER A 20 9.06 15.95 11.21
N PRO A 21 8.77 14.64 11.01
CA PRO A 21 7.59 14.01 11.59
C PRO A 21 7.75 13.77 13.09
N GLU A 22 6.64 13.77 13.83
CA GLU A 22 6.59 13.36 15.25
C GLU A 22 6.94 11.88 15.48
N ARG A 23 6.78 11.06 14.43
CA ARG A 23 7.13 9.63 14.44
C ARG A 23 8.14 9.33 13.34
N THR A 24 9.01 8.35 13.56
CA THR A 24 9.93 7.88 12.53
C THR A 24 9.17 7.43 11.28
N LEU A 25 9.43 8.09 10.15
CA LEU A 25 8.92 7.71 8.85
C LEU A 25 9.99 6.92 8.10
N LYS A 26 9.65 5.70 7.65
CA LYS A 26 10.51 4.85 6.83
C LYS A 26 9.89 4.67 5.46
N LEU A 27 10.60 5.10 4.41
CA LEU A 27 10.24 4.85 3.02
C LEU A 27 11.08 3.65 2.56
N VAL A 28 10.43 2.51 2.28
CA VAL A 28 11.12 1.24 2.04
C VAL A 28 10.67 0.65 0.71
N PHE A 29 11.65 0.30 -0.14
CA PHE A 29 11.43 -0.44 -1.38
C PHE A 29 11.68 -1.93 -1.11
N PHE A 30 10.63 -2.73 -1.05
CA PHE A 30 10.77 -4.18 -0.88
C PHE A 30 11.03 -4.87 -2.22
N THR A 31 11.85 -5.93 -2.18
CA THR A 31 12.19 -6.75 -3.34
C THR A 31 11.53 -8.12 -3.27
N LEU A 32 11.52 -8.83 -4.40
CA LEU A 32 11.07 -10.22 -4.52
C LEU A 32 9.58 -10.41 -4.19
N GLU A 33 8.76 -9.41 -4.50
CA GLU A 33 7.31 -9.50 -4.38
C GLU A 33 6.74 -10.45 -5.45
N GLU A 34 7.24 -10.40 -6.67
CA GLU A 34 6.75 -11.22 -7.79
C GLU A 34 7.21 -12.71 -7.75
N PRO A 35 6.50 -13.63 -8.46
CA PRO A 35 6.99 -14.98 -8.69
C PRO A 35 8.40 -14.99 -9.29
N PRO A 36 9.27 -15.96 -8.93
CA PRO A 36 8.97 -17.21 -8.22
C PRO A 36 9.02 -17.13 -6.68
N ILE A 37 9.37 -15.97 -6.11
CA ILE A 37 9.59 -15.82 -4.67
C ILE A 37 8.33 -15.34 -3.93
N PHE A 38 7.33 -14.85 -4.67
CA PHE A 38 6.04 -14.44 -4.13
C PHE A 38 5.48 -15.43 -3.10
N ARG A 39 5.00 -14.89 -1.98
CA ARG A 39 4.43 -15.62 -0.84
C ARG A 39 5.39 -16.59 -0.13
N SER A 40 6.69 -16.30 -0.15
CA SER A 40 7.70 -17.04 0.62
C SER A 40 8.36 -16.21 1.72
N GLU A 41 9.07 -16.86 2.64
CA GLU A 41 9.84 -16.20 3.70
C GLU A 41 11.06 -15.42 3.20
N SER A 42 11.42 -15.62 1.93
CA SER A 42 12.53 -14.93 1.27
C SER A 42 12.13 -13.58 0.67
N MET A 43 10.83 -13.22 0.70
CA MET A 43 10.37 -11.89 0.27
C MET A 43 11.02 -10.81 1.13
N GLY A 44 11.42 -9.69 0.52
CA GLY A 44 12.07 -8.59 1.24
C GLY A 44 11.21 -8.02 2.38
N SER A 45 9.89 -7.95 2.17
CA SER A 45 8.93 -7.52 3.20
C SER A 45 8.84 -8.49 4.38
N PHE A 46 8.87 -9.80 4.13
CA PHE A 46 8.86 -10.83 5.19
C PHE A 46 10.13 -10.78 6.03
N VAL A 47 11.29 -10.72 5.36
CA VAL A 47 12.60 -10.60 6.03
C VAL A 47 12.62 -9.33 6.87
N TYR A 48 12.21 -8.19 6.32
CA TYR A 48 12.17 -6.93 7.06
C TYR A 48 11.26 -7.02 8.30
N ALA A 49 10.05 -7.58 8.17
CA ALA A 49 9.12 -7.73 9.28
C ALA A 49 9.67 -8.63 10.38
N ARG A 50 10.33 -9.75 10.02
CA ARG A 50 11.00 -10.64 10.98
C ARG A 50 12.11 -9.90 11.73
N GLU A 51 12.94 -9.16 11.02
CA GLU A 51 14.04 -8.41 11.64
C GLU A 51 13.54 -7.24 12.51
N ALA A 52 12.49 -6.55 12.09
CA ALA A 52 11.85 -5.51 12.90
C ALA A 52 11.27 -6.09 14.20
N ARG A 53 10.66 -7.28 14.15
CA ARG A 53 10.19 -8.00 15.34
C ARG A 53 11.36 -8.38 16.26
N ASN A 54 12.45 -8.91 15.70
CA ASN A 54 13.64 -9.28 16.48
C ASN A 54 14.28 -8.07 17.19
N ARG A 55 14.24 -6.89 16.57
CA ARG A 55 14.68 -5.63 17.15
C ARG A 55 13.65 -4.98 18.09
N GLN A 56 12.49 -5.61 18.28
CA GLN A 56 11.37 -5.06 19.05
C GLN A 56 10.96 -3.65 18.60
N GLU A 57 10.99 -3.40 17.29
CA GLU A 57 10.56 -2.11 16.74
C GLU A 57 9.07 -1.89 16.96
N HIS A 58 8.71 -0.69 17.46
CA HIS A 58 7.32 -0.29 17.62
C HIS A 58 6.80 0.36 16.33
N ILE A 59 6.29 -0.46 15.41
CA ILE A 59 5.70 0.00 14.14
C ILE A 59 4.19 0.26 14.36
N SER A 60 3.79 1.53 14.37
CA SER A 60 2.38 1.90 14.58
C SER A 60 1.48 1.65 13.37
N ALA A 61 2.03 1.76 12.16
CA ALA A 61 1.29 1.54 10.92
C ALA A 61 2.26 1.24 9.77
N MET A 62 1.75 0.58 8.73
CA MET A 62 2.41 0.38 7.43
C MET A 62 1.40 0.63 6.32
N ILE A 63 1.81 1.37 5.30
CA ILE A 63 1.03 1.61 4.08
C ILE A 63 1.78 0.95 2.94
N SER A 64 1.13 -0.02 2.28
CA SER A 64 1.63 -0.60 1.03
C SER A 64 1.04 0.18 -0.14
N LEU A 65 1.88 0.58 -1.08
CA LEU A 65 1.46 1.25 -2.31
C LEU A 65 1.41 0.21 -3.42
N GLU A 66 0.23 -0.06 -3.97
CA GLU A 66 0.04 -1.06 -5.03
C GLU A 66 -0.73 -0.48 -6.22
N MET A 67 -0.20 -0.70 -7.43
CA MET A 67 -0.86 -0.37 -8.70
C MET A 67 -1.42 1.06 -8.87
N LEU A 68 -0.76 2.08 -8.33
CA LEU A 68 -1.25 3.49 -8.33
C LEU A 68 -1.02 4.28 -9.64
N GLY A 69 -0.76 3.61 -10.76
CA GLY A 69 -0.32 4.26 -12.01
C GLY A 69 -1.30 4.16 -13.18
N TYR A 70 -2.46 3.54 -12.98
CA TYR A 70 -3.41 3.26 -14.04
C TYR A 70 -4.82 3.68 -13.62
N TYR A 71 -5.50 4.42 -14.49
CA TYR A 71 -6.88 4.83 -14.31
C TYR A 71 -7.61 4.88 -15.65
N SER A 72 -8.94 4.87 -15.62
CA SER A 72 -9.77 5.07 -16.81
C SER A 72 -11.06 5.78 -16.44
N ASP A 73 -11.50 6.70 -17.30
CA ASP A 73 -12.81 7.37 -17.18
C ASP A 73 -13.95 6.58 -17.85
N LYS A 74 -13.68 5.37 -18.33
CA LYS A 74 -14.69 4.50 -18.93
C LYS A 74 -15.60 3.90 -17.84
N GLU A 75 -16.89 4.19 -17.93
CA GLU A 75 -17.91 3.53 -17.11
C GLU A 75 -17.88 2.00 -17.30
N GLY A 76 -17.97 1.26 -16.20
CA GLY A 76 -17.83 -0.21 -16.23
C GLY A 76 -16.41 -0.68 -16.55
N GLY A 77 -15.40 0.19 -16.37
CA GLY A 77 -14.00 -0.08 -16.67
C GLY A 77 -13.27 -0.95 -15.64
N GLN A 78 -13.92 -1.37 -14.56
CA GLN A 78 -13.36 -2.32 -13.60
C GLN A 78 -14.30 -3.48 -13.24
N SER A 79 -13.66 -4.57 -12.84
CA SER A 79 -14.32 -5.77 -12.32
C SER A 79 -13.95 -5.94 -10.86
N PHE A 80 -14.90 -6.41 -10.06
CA PHE A 80 -14.67 -6.72 -8.65
C PHE A 80 -14.58 -8.23 -8.44
N PRO A 81 -13.73 -8.70 -7.51
CA PRO A 81 -13.65 -10.12 -7.18
C PRO A 81 -14.94 -10.65 -6.54
N VAL A 82 -15.72 -9.77 -5.87
CA VAL A 82 -17.01 -10.12 -5.26
C VAL A 82 -18.10 -9.23 -5.87
N PRO A 83 -19.19 -9.79 -6.44
CA PRO A 83 -20.23 -9.00 -7.10
C PRO A 83 -20.88 -7.92 -6.22
N LEU A 84 -21.01 -8.19 -4.92
CA LEU A 84 -21.59 -7.24 -3.96
C LEU A 84 -20.81 -5.91 -3.88
N MET A 85 -19.51 -5.93 -4.17
CA MET A 85 -18.68 -4.73 -4.20
C MET A 85 -19.13 -3.74 -5.28
N ALA A 86 -19.69 -4.22 -6.39
CA ALA A 86 -20.21 -3.36 -7.45
C ALA A 86 -21.40 -2.49 -7.01
N LEU A 87 -22.06 -2.83 -5.90
CA LEU A 87 -23.12 -1.99 -5.31
C LEU A 87 -22.56 -0.89 -4.40
N MET A 88 -21.33 -1.03 -3.91
CA MET A 88 -20.73 -0.10 -2.93
C MET A 88 -19.65 0.80 -3.54
N TYR A 89 -18.99 0.36 -4.61
CA TYR A 89 -17.88 1.08 -5.22
C TYR A 89 -18.23 1.58 -6.63
N PRO A 90 -17.62 2.69 -7.09
CA PRO A 90 -17.85 3.22 -8.43
C PRO A 90 -17.57 2.18 -9.52
N SER A 91 -18.23 2.23 -10.67
CA SER A 91 -17.90 1.35 -11.80
C SER A 91 -16.73 1.88 -12.66
N THR A 92 -16.37 3.15 -12.47
CA THR A 92 -15.27 3.85 -13.17
C THR A 92 -13.98 3.78 -12.34
N PRO A 93 -12.87 3.25 -12.87
CA PRO A 93 -11.60 3.11 -12.14
C PRO A 93 -10.76 4.39 -12.17
N ASN A 94 -11.24 5.44 -11.51
CA ASN A 94 -10.54 6.72 -11.39
C ASN A 94 -10.44 7.19 -9.93
N PHE A 95 -10.12 6.27 -9.03
CA PHE A 95 -10.01 6.52 -7.59
C PHE A 95 -8.84 5.74 -6.98
N ILE A 96 -8.47 6.11 -5.74
CA ILE A 96 -7.52 5.36 -4.92
C ILE A 96 -8.32 4.59 -3.87
N ALA A 97 -8.09 3.27 -3.78
CA ALA A 97 -8.65 2.43 -2.75
C ALA A 97 -7.70 2.30 -1.56
N VAL A 98 -8.24 2.32 -0.35
CA VAL A 98 -7.51 1.96 0.87
C VAL A 98 -8.12 0.66 1.39
N VAL A 99 -7.31 -0.40 1.44
CA VAL A 99 -7.72 -1.72 1.89
C VAL A 99 -6.97 -2.08 3.16
N GLY A 100 -7.70 -2.55 4.16
CA GLY A 100 -7.13 -2.99 5.44
C GLY A 100 -8.01 -4.05 6.09
N ASN A 101 -7.54 -4.61 7.21
CA ASN A 101 -8.34 -5.55 7.98
C ASN A 101 -9.55 -4.86 8.61
N ILE A 102 -10.70 -5.52 8.59
CA ILE A 102 -12.01 -4.97 8.99
C ILE A 102 -12.09 -4.60 10.50
N CYS A 103 -11.08 -4.95 11.31
CA CYS A 103 -11.05 -4.70 12.76
C CYS A 103 -10.56 -3.31 13.21
N LEU A 104 -10.64 -2.27 12.38
CA LEU A 104 -10.38 -0.89 12.80
C LEU A 104 -11.40 0.08 12.19
N PHE A 105 -12.68 -0.09 12.53
CA PHE A 105 -13.64 1.01 12.53
C PHE A 105 -13.58 1.71 13.88
N PHE A 106 -12.61 2.62 14.06
CA PHE A 106 -12.81 3.77 14.94
C PHE A 106 -13.09 4.96 14.02
N CYS A 107 -14.37 5.28 13.89
CA CYS A 107 -14.80 6.55 13.35
C CYS A 107 -14.35 7.62 14.35
N HIS A 108 -13.27 8.33 14.05
CA HIS A 108 -13.05 9.65 14.63
C HIS A 108 -13.42 10.66 13.55
N ASN A 109 -14.50 11.38 13.80
CA ASN A 109 -14.90 12.54 13.01
C ASN A 109 -13.72 13.53 12.97
N VAL A 110 -13.38 13.99 11.77
CA VAL A 110 -12.80 15.32 11.58
C VAL A 110 -13.96 16.24 11.23
#